data_AF-A0A7R8WZP4-F1
#
_entry.id   AF-A0A7R8WZP4-F1
#
_cell.length_a   1.000
_cell.length_b   1.000
_cell.length_c   1.000
_cell.angle_alpha   90.00
_cell.angle_beta   90.00
_cell.angle_gamma   90.00
#
_symmetry.space_group_name_H-M   'P 1'
#
loop_
_entity.id
_entity.type
_entity.pdbx_description
1 polymer ?
#
loop_
_entity_poly.entity_id
_entity_poly.type
_entity_poly.pdbx_seq_one_letter_code
_entity_poly.pdbx_strand_id
1 'polypeptide(L)'
;MLNKRRIKGMLTENIISHAAPRGRASPNRDAPANMMVKPRVRGVKETQSNKRLAWIAQLDAVRDHKDRAAFAELFAYFAPRLKSFLMKSGTSPDMAEECAQEVMVTVWNKSHLFDPTKASVSTWVFTIARNKRIDMIRKQRRPEPEDLPWGPE
;
A
#
# COMPACT_ATOMS: atom_id res chain seq x y z
N MET A 1 -3.19 -13.29 18.82
CA MET A 1 -3.86 -13.00 17.53
C MET A 1 -4.52 -11.62 17.61
N LEU A 2 -4.15 -10.63 16.78
CA LEU A 2 -4.85 -9.34 16.78
C LEU A 2 -6.11 -9.41 15.91
N ASN A 3 -7.25 -9.09 16.50
CA ASN A 3 -8.57 -9.19 15.88
C ASN A 3 -8.79 -8.05 14.87
N LYS A 4 -9.44 -8.33 13.71
CA LYS A 4 -9.70 -7.34 12.63
C LYS A 4 -10.30 -6.03 13.15
N ARG A 5 -11.17 -6.09 14.16
CA ARG A 5 -11.82 -4.92 14.79
C ARG A 5 -10.81 -3.96 15.46
N ARG A 6 -9.73 -4.48 16.06
CA ARG A 6 -8.74 -3.66 16.79
C ARG A 6 -7.81 -2.90 15.85
N ILE A 7 -7.54 -3.44 14.65
CA ILE A 7 -6.79 -2.72 13.60
C ILE A 7 -7.67 -1.59 13.03
N LYS A 8 -8.97 -1.83 12.81
CA LYS A 8 -9.90 -0.81 12.32
C LYS A 8 -10.02 0.39 13.28
N GLY A 9 -10.02 0.16 14.60
CA GLY A 9 -10.01 1.23 15.60
C GLY A 9 -8.69 2.02 15.68
N MET A 10 -7.54 1.40 15.42
CA MET A 10 -6.25 2.12 15.40
C MET A 10 -6.06 2.99 14.14
N LEU A 11 -6.83 2.77 13.08
CA LEU A 11 -6.74 3.53 11.83
C LEU A 11 -7.59 4.83 11.85
N THR A 12 -8.50 5.00 12.81
CA THR A 12 -9.42 6.15 12.85
C THR A 12 -8.93 7.31 13.73
N GLU A 13 -8.04 7.08 14.70
CA GLU A 13 -7.73 8.09 15.73
C GLU A 13 -6.45 8.92 15.48
N ASN A 14 -5.57 8.53 14.54
CA ASN A 14 -4.24 9.15 14.39
C ASN A 14 -3.96 9.78 13.00
N ILE A 15 -5.01 10.12 12.24
CA ILE A 15 -4.88 10.72 10.89
C ILE A 15 -4.93 12.26 10.92
N ILE A 16 -5.20 12.89 12.06
CA ILE A 16 -5.31 14.35 12.21
C ILE A 16 -4.32 14.88 13.27
N SER A 17 -3.02 14.93 12.93
CA SER A 17 -2.06 15.99 13.35
C SER A 17 -0.60 15.61 13.08
N HIS A 18 -0.02 16.11 11.98
CA HIS A 18 1.27 16.84 11.95
C HIS A 18 1.66 17.20 10.52
N ALA A 19 1.16 18.35 10.04
CA ALA A 19 1.68 19.03 8.85
C ALA A 19 2.17 20.41 9.27
N ALA A 20 3.48 20.56 9.51
CA ALA A 20 4.12 21.81 9.88
C ALA A 20 5.25 22.15 8.88
N PRO A 21 5.25 23.35 8.26
CA PRO A 21 6.19 23.67 7.19
C PRO A 21 7.55 24.14 7.71
N ARG A 22 8.65 23.63 7.15
CA ARG A 22 10.00 24.13 7.45
C ARG A 22 10.35 25.37 6.64
N GLY A 23 10.42 26.50 7.34
CA GLY A 23 11.39 27.60 7.17
C GLY A 23 11.78 28.05 5.75
N ARG A 24 11.26 29.21 5.34
CA ARG A 24 11.80 30.00 4.22
C ARG A 24 13.06 30.75 4.69
N ALA A 25 14.17 30.60 3.97
CA ALA A 25 15.35 31.46 4.11
C ALA A 25 15.92 31.83 2.74
N SER A 26 16.17 33.13 2.54
CA SER A 26 16.98 33.75 1.48
C SER A 26 17.60 35.00 2.12
N PRO A 27 18.89 35.32 1.89
CA PRO A 27 19.34 35.93 0.63
C PRO A 27 20.56 35.14 0.04
N ASN A 28 21.37 35.60 -0.92
CA ASN A 28 21.45 36.91 -1.59
C ASN A 28 21.66 36.81 -3.12
N ARG A 29 22.86 37.13 -3.61
CA ARG A 29 23.24 37.33 -5.03
C ARG A 29 24.70 36.91 -5.27
N ASP A 30 25.10 36.99 -6.54
CA ASP A 30 26.46 37.07 -7.07
C ASP A 30 27.24 35.76 -7.29
N ALA A 31 27.03 35.18 -8.48
CA ALA A 31 27.97 34.28 -9.15
C ALA A 31 27.86 34.47 -10.69
N PRO A 32 28.98 34.65 -11.42
CA PRO A 32 28.95 34.99 -12.85
C PRO A 32 28.66 33.77 -13.75
N ALA A 33 28.24 34.06 -14.98
CA ALA A 33 27.93 33.05 -15.99
C ALA A 33 29.19 32.30 -16.46
N ASN A 34 29.18 30.97 -16.36
CA ASN A 34 30.03 30.10 -17.17
C ASN A 34 29.23 28.89 -17.67
N MET A 35 29.56 28.42 -18.88
CA MET A 35 28.94 27.27 -19.52
C MET A 35 29.14 26.00 -18.70
N MET A 36 28.05 25.29 -18.37
CA MET A 36 28.16 23.86 -18.08
C MET A 36 26.90 23.10 -18.52
N VAL A 37 27.13 22.02 -19.26
CA VAL A 37 26.12 21.12 -19.84
C VAL A 37 25.19 20.59 -18.75
N LYS A 38 23.86 20.69 -18.95
CA LYS A 38 22.85 20.16 -18.02
C LYS A 38 22.34 18.77 -18.50
N PRO A 39 22.81 17.64 -17.95
CA PRO A 39 22.19 16.33 -18.17
C PRO A 39 20.91 16.20 -17.33
N ARG A 40 19.83 16.88 -17.74
CA ARG A 40 18.55 17.00 -16.99
C ARG A 40 17.67 15.74 -17.06
N VAL A 41 18.24 14.55 -16.83
CA VAL A 41 17.53 13.24 -16.92
C VAL A 41 17.74 12.35 -15.68
N ARG A 42 18.64 12.71 -14.75
CA ARG A 42 19.07 11.81 -13.66
C ARG A 42 18.06 11.67 -12.50
N GLY A 43 17.42 12.76 -12.07
CA GLY A 43 16.69 12.81 -10.78
C GLY A 43 15.42 11.96 -10.65
N VAL A 44 14.77 11.57 -11.75
CA VAL A 44 13.53 10.75 -11.68
C VAL A 44 13.84 9.30 -11.27
N LYS A 45 14.91 8.71 -11.82
CA LYS A 45 15.32 7.33 -11.50
C LYS A 45 15.78 7.21 -10.05
N GLU A 46 16.50 8.21 -9.56
CA GLU A 46 17.02 8.31 -8.19
C GLU A 46 15.88 8.38 -7.16
N THR A 47 14.92 9.29 -7.36
CA THR A 47 13.73 9.42 -6.48
C THR A 47 12.96 8.10 -6.35
N GLN A 48 12.81 7.35 -7.44
CA GLN A 48 12.10 6.06 -7.43
C GLN A 48 12.91 4.94 -6.76
N SER A 49 14.24 4.98 -6.83
CA SER A 49 15.12 4.05 -6.11
C SER A 49 15.09 4.29 -4.61
N ASN A 50 15.18 5.55 -4.17
CA ASN A 50 15.11 5.90 -2.75
C ASN A 50 13.78 5.46 -2.12
N LYS A 51 12.66 5.62 -2.83
CA LYS A 51 11.35 5.10 -2.39
C LYS A 51 11.30 3.57 -2.26
N ARG A 52 11.93 2.83 -3.19
CA ARG A 52 11.99 1.36 -3.10
C ARG A 52 12.79 0.89 -1.88
N LEU A 53 13.92 1.53 -1.61
CA LEU A 53 14.75 1.23 -0.42
C LEU A 53 14.00 1.56 0.87
N ALA A 54 13.30 2.70 0.92
CA ALA A 54 12.47 3.08 2.07
C ALA A 54 11.36 2.04 2.35
N TRP A 55 10.67 1.53 1.32
CA TRP A 55 9.65 0.50 1.52
C TRP A 55 10.21 -0.83 2.02
N ILE A 56 11.43 -1.21 1.60
CA ILE A 56 12.10 -2.42 2.09
C ILE A 56 12.38 -2.26 3.59
N ALA A 57 13.06 -1.17 3.98
CA ALA A 57 13.36 -0.88 5.39
C ALA A 57 12.10 -0.79 6.27
N GLN A 58 11.02 -0.17 5.76
CA GLN A 58 9.73 -0.14 6.44
C GLN A 58 9.13 -1.53 6.62
N LEU A 59 9.21 -2.40 5.60
CA LEU A 59 8.65 -3.74 5.66
C LEU A 59 9.49 -4.69 6.54
N ASP A 60 10.81 -4.49 6.60
CA ASP A 60 11.71 -5.14 7.55
C ASP A 60 11.33 -4.75 9.00
N ALA A 61 11.15 -3.46 9.30
CA ALA A 61 10.69 -3.01 10.63
C ALA A 61 9.30 -3.58 11.02
N VAL A 62 8.41 -3.75 10.04
CA VAL A 62 7.10 -4.41 10.23
C VAL A 62 7.23 -5.94 10.40
N ARG A 63 8.25 -6.57 9.81
CA ARG A 63 8.59 -7.99 10.04
C ARG A 63 9.11 -8.19 11.45
N ASP A 64 10.16 -7.47 11.81
CA ASP A 64 11.04 -7.80 12.94
C ASP A 64 10.55 -7.17 14.27
N HIS A 65 9.93 -5.98 14.22
CA HIS A 65 9.50 -5.25 15.42
C HIS A 65 7.99 -5.01 15.50
N LYS A 66 7.23 -5.37 14.45
CA LYS A 66 5.82 -4.99 14.28
C LYS A 66 5.65 -3.46 14.45
N ASP A 67 6.53 -2.71 13.80
CA ASP A 67 6.51 -1.26 13.81
C ASP A 67 5.23 -0.71 13.14
N ARG A 68 4.41 -0.02 13.92
CA ARG A 68 3.15 0.58 13.46
C ARG A 68 3.36 1.87 12.66
N ALA A 69 4.42 2.63 12.92
CA ALA A 69 4.74 3.84 12.18
C ALA A 69 5.25 3.49 10.78
N ALA A 70 6.18 2.53 10.67
CA ALA A 70 6.64 2.00 9.39
C ALA A 70 5.48 1.42 8.55
N PHE A 71 4.53 0.73 9.18
CA PHE A 71 3.32 0.28 8.50
C PHE A 71 2.38 1.40 8.08
N ALA A 72 2.24 2.47 8.88
CA ALA A 72 1.40 3.62 8.53
C ALA A 72 1.91 4.33 7.27
N GLU A 73 3.22 4.48 7.11
CA GLU A 73 3.85 5.02 5.89
C GLU A 73 3.56 4.15 4.66
N LEU A 74 3.72 2.81 4.78
CA LEU A 74 3.36 1.87 3.73
C LEU A 74 1.86 1.96 3.39
N PHE A 75 0.99 2.06 4.39
CA PHE A 75 -0.46 2.17 4.23
C PHE A 75 -0.85 3.45 3.50
N ALA A 76 -0.34 4.61 3.94
CA ALA A 76 -0.59 5.91 3.31
C ALA A 76 -0.19 5.93 1.83
N TYR A 77 0.88 5.24 1.46
CA TYR A 77 1.30 5.12 0.06
C TYR A 77 0.48 4.10 -0.75
N PHE A 78 0.28 2.89 -0.23
CA PHE A 78 -0.29 1.78 -1.00
C PHE A 78 -1.81 1.71 -0.98
N ALA A 79 -2.50 2.00 0.13
CA ALA A 79 -3.96 1.90 0.25
C ALA A 79 -4.74 2.70 -0.82
N PRO A 80 -4.48 4.01 -1.08
CA PRO A 80 -5.18 4.76 -2.12
C PRO A 80 -4.88 4.26 -3.54
N ARG A 81 -3.67 3.71 -3.77
CA ARG A 81 -3.27 3.10 -5.04
C ARG A 81 -3.97 1.77 -5.28
N LEU A 82 -4.11 0.96 -4.24
CA LEU A 82 -4.86 -0.29 -4.25
C LEU A 82 -6.34 -0.05 -4.53
N LYS A 83 -6.98 0.88 -3.80
CA LYS A 83 -8.38 1.29 -4.06
C LYS A 83 -8.57 1.72 -5.51
N SER A 84 -7.69 2.59 -6.02
CA SER A 84 -7.72 3.07 -7.41
C SER A 84 -7.53 1.94 -8.44
N PHE A 85 -6.65 0.97 -8.18
CA PHE A 85 -6.41 -0.20 -9.03
C PHE A 85 -7.61 -1.17 -9.06
N LEU A 86 -8.28 -1.35 -7.93
CA LEU A 86 -9.48 -2.18 -7.79
C LEU A 86 -10.71 -1.49 -8.40
N MET A 87 -10.86 -0.17 -8.27
CA MET A 87 -11.91 0.59 -8.97
C MET A 87 -11.76 0.51 -10.50
N LYS A 88 -10.53 0.70 -11.02
CA LYS A 88 -10.21 0.47 -12.45
C LYS A 88 -10.46 -0.97 -12.92
N SER A 89 -10.59 -1.90 -11.97
CA SER A 89 -10.86 -3.32 -12.21
C SER A 89 -12.36 -3.67 -12.21
N GLY A 90 -13.25 -2.68 -12.09
CA GLY A 90 -14.71 -2.86 -12.05
C GLY A 90 -15.29 -3.09 -10.66
N THR A 91 -14.51 -2.89 -9.59
CA THR A 91 -14.99 -3.01 -8.20
C THR A 91 -15.61 -1.69 -7.73
N SER A 92 -16.74 -1.74 -7.00
CA SER A 92 -17.35 -0.55 -6.41
C SER A 92 -16.42 0.15 -5.41
N PRO A 93 -16.57 1.46 -5.15
CA PRO A 93 -15.66 2.21 -4.28
C PRO A 93 -15.50 1.60 -2.88
N ASP A 94 -16.58 1.12 -2.28
CA ASP A 94 -16.59 0.58 -0.91
C ASP A 94 -15.91 -0.80 -0.84
N MET A 95 -16.23 -1.68 -1.79
CA MET A 95 -15.58 -2.99 -1.93
C MET A 95 -14.11 -2.88 -2.31
N ALA A 96 -13.73 -1.85 -3.08
CA ALA A 96 -12.34 -1.56 -3.41
C ALA A 96 -11.57 -1.06 -2.17
N GLU A 97 -12.22 -0.32 -1.28
CA GLU A 97 -11.62 0.12 -0.01
C GLU A 97 -11.47 -1.03 0.99
N GLU A 98 -12.52 -1.84 1.21
CA GLU A 98 -12.45 -3.00 2.08
C GLU A 98 -11.37 -3.99 1.61
N CYS A 99 -11.31 -4.28 0.30
CA CYS A 99 -10.28 -5.12 -0.27
C CYS A 99 -8.87 -4.51 -0.15
N ALA A 100 -8.71 -3.19 -0.30
CA ALA A 100 -7.43 -2.52 -0.03
C ALA A 100 -7.01 -2.65 1.44
N GLN A 101 -7.93 -2.52 2.39
CA GLN A 101 -7.68 -2.76 3.81
C GLN A 101 -7.28 -4.23 4.07
N GLU A 102 -7.96 -5.21 3.47
CA GLU A 102 -7.61 -6.63 3.58
C GLU A 102 -6.22 -6.95 3.02
N VAL A 103 -5.82 -6.32 1.90
CA VAL A 103 -4.47 -6.46 1.33
C VAL A 103 -3.43 -5.92 2.30
N MET A 104 -3.64 -4.74 2.88
CA MET A 104 -2.72 -4.16 3.85
C MET A 104 -2.63 -4.98 5.15
N VAL A 105 -3.74 -5.54 5.65
CA VAL A 105 -3.72 -6.51 6.76
C VAL A 105 -2.94 -7.78 6.40
N THR A 106 -3.04 -8.23 5.15
CA THR A 106 -2.25 -9.38 4.65
C THR A 106 -0.76 -9.04 4.61
N VAL A 107 -0.38 -7.84 4.17
CA VAL A 107 1.00 -7.31 4.19
C VAL A 107 1.57 -7.30 5.61
N TRP A 108 0.84 -6.80 6.61
CA TRP A 108 1.25 -6.79 8.03
C TRP A 108 1.49 -8.20 8.59
N ASN A 109 0.57 -9.13 8.32
CA ASN A 109 0.65 -10.49 8.83
C ASN A 109 1.74 -11.32 8.12
N LYS A 110 1.90 -11.14 6.81
CA LYS A 110 2.81 -11.91 5.95
C LYS A 110 4.12 -11.18 5.61
N SER A 111 4.48 -10.12 6.33
CA SER A 111 5.73 -9.37 6.09
C SER A 111 6.99 -10.26 6.19
N HIS A 112 6.92 -11.35 6.96
CA HIS A 112 7.96 -12.38 7.05
C HIS A 112 8.14 -13.25 5.79
N LEU A 113 7.18 -13.22 4.85
CA LEU A 113 7.26 -13.92 3.56
C LEU A 113 7.75 -13.00 2.43
N PHE A 114 8.04 -11.73 2.73
CA PHE A 114 8.63 -10.83 1.74
C PHE A 114 10.13 -11.10 1.61
N ASP A 115 10.59 -11.18 0.35
CA ASP A 115 11.99 -11.40 -0.01
C ASP A 115 12.38 -10.33 -1.05
N PRO A 116 13.24 -9.35 -0.68
CA PRO A 116 13.63 -8.27 -1.58
C PRO A 116 14.49 -8.74 -2.76
N THR A 117 15.07 -9.94 -2.72
CA THR A 117 15.84 -10.51 -3.84
C THR A 117 14.93 -11.04 -4.94
N LYS A 118 13.70 -11.46 -4.61
CA LYS A 118 12.74 -12.06 -5.55
C LYS A 118 11.76 -11.06 -6.14
N ALA A 119 11.35 -10.04 -5.38
CA ALA A 119 10.37 -9.06 -5.84
C ALA A 119 10.51 -7.69 -5.15
N SER A 120 10.11 -6.62 -5.84
CA SER A 120 9.93 -5.33 -5.19
C SER A 120 8.71 -5.33 -4.26
N VAL A 121 8.72 -4.52 -3.19
CA VAL A 121 7.57 -4.38 -2.27
C VAL A 121 6.29 -4.08 -3.03
N SER A 122 6.31 -3.14 -3.98
CA SER A 122 5.16 -2.85 -4.84
C SER A 122 4.66 -4.09 -5.59
N THR A 123 5.55 -4.86 -6.23
CA THR A 123 5.19 -6.07 -6.97
C THR A 123 4.50 -7.10 -6.06
N TRP A 124 5.01 -7.26 -4.84
CA TRP A 124 4.46 -8.18 -3.85
C TRP A 124 3.08 -7.73 -3.35
N VAL A 125 2.93 -6.45 -2.99
CA VAL A 125 1.65 -5.84 -2.57
C VAL A 125 0.58 -5.96 -3.67
N PHE A 126 0.91 -5.65 -4.92
CA PHE A 126 -0.04 -5.79 -6.05
C PHE A 126 -0.34 -7.25 -6.40
N THR A 127 0.59 -8.19 -6.17
CA THR A 127 0.32 -9.63 -6.29
C THR A 127 -0.73 -10.08 -5.28
N ILE A 128 -0.62 -9.66 -4.01
CA ILE A 128 -1.63 -9.95 -2.97
C ILE A 128 -3.00 -9.39 -3.39
N ALA A 129 -3.05 -8.16 -3.89
CA ALA A 129 -4.29 -7.52 -4.36
C ALA A 129 -4.92 -8.25 -5.55
N ARG A 130 -4.10 -8.73 -6.50
CA ARG A 130 -4.58 -9.51 -7.64
C ARG A 130 -5.21 -10.84 -7.19
N ASN A 131 -4.55 -11.54 -6.27
CA ASN A 131 -5.05 -12.80 -5.73
C ASN A 131 -6.39 -12.57 -4.99
N LYS A 132 -6.45 -11.55 -4.12
CA LYS A 132 -7.70 -11.15 -3.43
C LYS A 132 -8.85 -10.84 -4.40
N ARG A 133 -8.59 -10.11 -5.49
CA ARG A 133 -9.59 -9.85 -6.54
C ARG A 133 -10.08 -11.16 -7.19
N ILE A 134 -9.17 -12.10 -7.49
CA ILE A 134 -9.53 -13.40 -8.05
C ILE A 134 -10.43 -14.17 -7.08
N ASP A 135 -10.11 -14.19 -5.78
CA ASP A 135 -10.91 -14.85 -4.76
C ASP A 135 -12.34 -14.26 -4.67
N MET A 136 -12.49 -12.93 -4.75
CA MET A 136 -13.79 -12.26 -4.80
C MET A 136 -14.62 -12.70 -6.02
N ILE A 137 -14.01 -12.72 -7.20
CA ILE A 137 -14.67 -13.16 -8.45
C ILE A 137 -15.07 -14.64 -8.37
N ARG A 138 -14.22 -15.49 -7.78
CA ARG A 138 -14.53 -16.92 -7.57
C ARG A 138 -15.69 -17.12 -6.59
N LYS A 139 -15.81 -16.29 -5.55
CA LYS A 139 -16.95 -16.34 -4.63
C LYS A 139 -18.25 -15.91 -5.33
N GLN A 140 -18.23 -14.83 -6.12
CA GLN A 140 -19.39 -14.36 -6.88
C GLN A 140 -19.89 -15.35 -7.94
N ARG A 141 -19.00 -16.21 -8.46
CA ARG A 141 -19.33 -17.23 -9.47
C ARG A 141 -19.82 -18.56 -8.89
N ARG A 142 -19.79 -18.74 -7.57
CA ARG A 142 -20.39 -19.90 -6.94
C ARG A 142 -21.83 -19.52 -6.59
N PRO A 143 -22.85 -19.99 -7.32
CA PRO A 143 -24.21 -19.89 -6.80
C PRO A 143 -24.24 -20.54 -5.42
N GLU A 144 -25.01 -19.96 -4.50
CA GLU A 144 -25.42 -20.68 -3.29
C GLU A 144 -26.00 -22.04 -3.73
N PRO A 145 -25.77 -23.13 -2.97
CA PRO A 145 -26.56 -24.33 -3.20
C PRO A 145 -28.02 -23.94 -3.00
N GLU A 146 -28.77 -23.90 -4.10
CA GLU A 146 -30.21 -23.75 -4.10
C GLU A 146 -30.75 -24.77 -3.07
N ASP A 147 -31.50 -24.30 -2.08
CA ASP A 147 -32.03 -25.14 -1.01
C ASP A 147 -32.94 -26.19 -1.66
N LEU A 148 -32.36 -27.34 -1.97
CA LEU A 148 -33.04 -28.44 -2.64
C LEU A 148 -34.25 -28.78 -1.78
N PRO A 149 -35.49 -28.62 -2.28
CA PRO A 149 -36.68 -29.03 -1.55
C PRO A 149 -36.69 -30.57 -1.55
N TRP A 150 -35.98 -31.13 -0.59
CA TRP A 150 -35.93 -32.57 -0.38
C TRP A 150 -37.31 -33.02 0.11
N GLY A 151 -37.94 -33.92 -0.64
CA GLY A 151 -39.19 -34.54 -0.24
C GLY A 151 -40.02 -35.06 -1.42
N PRO A 152 -40.01 -36.38 -1.69
CA PRO A 152 -41.22 -37.11 -1.99
C PRO A 152 -42.00 -37.38 -0.69
N GLU A 153 -43.33 -37.33 -0.76
CA GLU A 153 -44.26 -37.69 0.33
C GLU A 153 -44.19 -39.18 0.73
#